data_AF-A0A4R0IZD2-F1
#
_entry.id   AF-A0A4R0IZD2-F1
#
_cell.length_a   1.000
_cell.length_b   1.000
_cell.length_c   1.000
_cell.angle_alpha   90.00
_cell.angle_beta   90.00
_cell.angle_gamma   90.00
#
_symmetry.space_group_name_H-M   'P 1'
#
loop_
_entity.id
_entity.type
_entity.pdbx_description
1 polymer ?
#
loop_
_entity_poly.entity_id
_entity_poly.type
_entity_poly.pdbx_seq_one_letter_code
_entity_poly.pdbx_strand_id
1 'polypeptide(L)'
;MSSWVRTRTAALLGALLVAVGSIALSPGPAAAAGAGTSAVTLCEIELELGESGSCVERLQRRLNELGLNCGNQLDVDGQFGTATRMRVYAFQGRNRLDMVGVVGSVTRAKLADPDEGLAVACDATVESQIRAVFPAAIANKAVRVARCESGLNPIAVGLNTNGTKDVGVFQFNTGGTLQEYLPGSDAGEKIDRALSSADNIHAAYDLYRARGWQPWDSSANCHG
;
A
#
# COMPACT_ATOMS: atom_id res chain seq x y z
N MET A 1 3.86 65.78 7.98
CA MET A 1 2.91 66.90 8.06
C MET A 1 2.38 67.14 6.67
N SER A 2 1.09 66.89 6.45
CA SER A 2 0.20 67.58 5.50
C SER A 2 -1.10 66.79 5.47
N SER A 3 -2.12 67.41 6.06
CA SER A 3 -3.54 67.08 5.96
C SER A 3 -3.99 67.08 4.48
N TRP A 4 -5.19 66.64 4.13
CA TRP A 4 -6.32 67.56 3.93
C TRP A 4 -7.64 66.79 3.85
N VAL A 5 -8.67 67.49 4.31
CA VAL A 5 -10.02 67.01 4.63
C VAL A 5 -10.99 67.30 3.48
N ARG A 6 -11.91 66.33 3.26
CA ARG A 6 -13.29 66.34 2.76
C ARG A 6 -13.83 67.54 1.95
N THR A 7 -14.60 67.20 0.92
CA THR A 7 -15.83 67.92 0.53
C THR A 7 -16.94 66.95 0.11
N ARG A 8 -18.18 67.27 0.54
CA ARG A 8 -19.46 66.61 0.23
C ARG A 8 -20.18 67.39 -0.87
N THR A 9 -21.00 66.71 -1.69
CA THR A 9 -22.35 67.08 -2.22
C THR A 9 -22.67 66.11 -3.39
N ALA A 10 -23.67 65.22 -3.27
CA ALA A 10 -25.13 65.38 -3.42
C ALA A 10 -25.63 65.29 -4.88
N ALA A 11 -26.13 64.09 -5.19
CA ALA A 11 -27.18 63.64 -6.13
C ALA A 11 -27.60 64.51 -7.33
N LEU A 12 -27.69 63.88 -8.50
CA LEU A 12 -28.82 64.03 -9.44
C LEU A 12 -29.14 62.70 -10.13
N LEU A 13 -30.45 62.44 -10.21
CA LEU A 13 -31.10 61.27 -10.79
C LEU A 13 -30.96 61.25 -12.32
N GLY A 14 -30.69 60.06 -12.86
CA GLY A 14 -30.80 59.77 -14.29
C GLY A 14 -31.07 58.28 -14.47
N ALA A 15 -32.34 57.89 -14.36
CA ALA A 15 -32.77 56.54 -14.70
C ALA A 15 -32.75 56.38 -16.23
N LEU A 16 -31.91 55.48 -16.74
CA LEU A 16 -32.04 54.93 -18.08
C LEU A 16 -32.04 53.41 -17.98
N LEU A 17 -33.23 52.83 -18.07
CA LEU A 17 -33.45 51.39 -18.20
C LEU A 17 -33.00 50.96 -19.60
N VAL A 18 -31.86 50.26 -19.68
CA VAL A 18 -31.55 49.40 -20.82
C VAL A 18 -31.65 47.96 -20.34
N ALA A 19 -32.79 47.33 -20.66
CA ALA A 19 -32.97 45.91 -20.50
C ALA A 19 -32.10 45.19 -21.54
N VAL A 20 -30.93 44.69 -21.14
CA VAL A 20 -30.19 43.71 -21.92
C VAL A 20 -30.54 42.34 -21.34
N GLY A 21 -31.18 41.52 -22.16
CA GLY A 21 -31.73 40.23 -21.78
C GLY A 21 -30.69 39.29 -21.18
N SER A 22 -30.99 38.78 -19.99
CA SER A 22 -30.28 37.65 -19.40
C SER A 22 -30.52 36.42 -20.27
N ILE A 23 -29.52 35.98 -21.02
CA ILE A 23 -29.49 34.62 -21.55
C ILE A 23 -29.30 33.72 -20.33
N ALA A 24 -30.41 33.20 -19.79
CA ALA A 24 -30.35 32.12 -18.82
C ALA A 24 -29.82 30.87 -19.56
N LEU A 25 -28.52 30.59 -19.43
CA LEU A 25 -28.02 29.26 -19.72
C LEU A 25 -28.63 28.33 -18.67
N SER A 26 -29.63 27.57 -19.08
CA SER A 26 -30.09 26.41 -18.32
C SER A 26 -28.89 25.49 -18.07
N PRO A 27 -28.54 25.13 -16.83
CA PRO A 27 -27.67 23.99 -16.62
C PRO A 27 -28.45 22.76 -17.10
N GLY A 28 -28.09 22.25 -18.27
CA GLY A 28 -28.55 20.93 -18.70
C GLY A 28 -28.18 19.91 -17.62
N PRO A 29 -29.00 18.87 -17.39
CA PRO A 29 -28.64 17.84 -16.43
C PRO A 29 -27.32 17.23 -16.90
N ALA A 30 -26.24 17.51 -16.15
CA ALA A 30 -25.03 16.74 -16.23
C ALA A 30 -25.41 15.33 -15.80
N ALA A 31 -25.75 14.49 -16.78
CA ALA A 31 -25.83 13.06 -16.58
C ALA A 31 -24.43 12.62 -16.17
N ALA A 32 -24.20 12.56 -14.87
CA ALA A 32 -23.16 11.74 -14.29
C ALA A 32 -23.50 10.30 -14.66
N ALA A 33 -23.03 9.88 -15.84
CA ALA A 33 -22.93 8.48 -16.18
C ALA A 33 -21.93 7.89 -15.19
N GLY A 34 -22.46 7.34 -14.09
CA GLY A 34 -21.72 6.37 -13.29
C GLY A 34 -21.43 5.18 -14.18
N ALA A 35 -20.28 5.22 -14.86
CA ALA A 35 -19.69 4.03 -15.41
C ALA A 35 -19.31 3.17 -14.20
N GLY A 36 -20.22 2.28 -13.79
CA GLY A 36 -19.86 1.19 -12.90
C GLY A 36 -18.75 0.44 -13.59
N THR A 37 -17.55 0.50 -13.02
CA THR A 37 -16.39 -0.25 -13.47
C THR A 37 -16.78 -1.73 -13.41
N SER A 38 -16.82 -2.40 -14.56
CA SER A 38 -17.12 -3.82 -14.60
C SER A 38 -16.07 -4.59 -13.80
N ALA A 39 -16.51 -5.56 -13.00
CA ALA A 39 -15.62 -6.43 -12.24
C ALA A 39 -14.57 -7.10 -13.15
N VAL A 40 -13.36 -7.30 -12.62
CA VAL A 40 -12.29 -7.98 -13.35
C VAL A 40 -12.63 -9.46 -13.45
N THR A 41 -12.73 -9.99 -14.66
CA THR A 41 -13.03 -11.40 -14.89
C THR A 41 -11.82 -12.29 -14.57
N LEU A 42 -11.88 -12.98 -13.44
CA LEU A 42 -10.95 -14.05 -13.06
C LEU A 42 -11.56 -15.42 -13.34
N CYS A 43 -10.74 -16.48 -13.32
CA CYS A 43 -11.26 -17.84 -13.42
C CYS A 43 -11.90 -18.30 -12.12
N GLU A 44 -12.94 -19.12 -12.20
CA GLU A 44 -13.62 -19.70 -11.04
C GLU A 44 -12.92 -20.93 -10.43
N ILE A 45 -11.77 -21.32 -10.96
CA ILE A 45 -10.94 -22.40 -10.40
C ILE A 45 -10.05 -21.89 -9.28
N GLU A 46 -9.76 -22.76 -8.32
CA GLU A 46 -8.73 -22.51 -7.33
C GLU A 46 -7.35 -22.50 -8.01
N LEU A 47 -6.48 -21.58 -7.60
CA LEU A 47 -5.11 -21.50 -8.10
C LEU A 47 -4.14 -21.53 -6.93
N GLU A 48 -3.11 -22.36 -7.04
CA GLU A 48 -2.05 -22.50 -6.06
C GLU A 48 -0.69 -22.77 -6.70
N LEU A 49 0.37 -22.89 -5.87
CA LEU A 49 1.73 -23.10 -6.33
C LEU A 49 1.84 -24.34 -7.25
N GLY A 50 2.42 -24.15 -8.43
CA GLY A 50 2.60 -25.20 -9.43
C GLY A 50 1.55 -25.21 -10.54
N GLU A 51 0.41 -24.55 -10.33
CA GLU A 51 -0.61 -24.38 -11.37
C GLU A 51 -0.11 -23.50 -12.52
N SER A 52 -0.67 -23.69 -13.72
CA SER A 52 -0.28 -22.91 -14.88
C SER A 52 -1.41 -22.66 -15.90
N GLY A 53 -1.20 -21.69 -16.78
CA GLY A 53 -2.07 -21.35 -17.90
C GLY A 53 -2.78 -20.00 -17.77
N SER A 54 -3.74 -19.75 -18.67
CA SER A 54 -4.38 -18.43 -18.82
C SER A 54 -5.07 -17.88 -17.57
N CYS A 55 -5.48 -18.76 -16.64
CA CYS A 55 -6.03 -18.35 -15.35
C CYS A 55 -4.98 -17.70 -14.45
N VAL A 56 -3.77 -18.26 -14.43
CA VAL A 56 -2.64 -17.69 -13.68
C VAL A 56 -2.18 -16.39 -14.32
N GLU A 57 -2.16 -16.29 -15.65
CA GLU A 57 -1.84 -15.02 -16.32
C GLU A 57 -2.82 -13.90 -15.93
N ARG A 58 -4.13 -14.20 -15.85
CA ARG A 58 -5.14 -13.25 -15.38
C ARG A 58 -4.87 -12.79 -13.95
N LEU A 59 -4.52 -13.73 -13.07
CA LEU A 59 -4.12 -13.43 -11.70
C LEU A 59 -2.88 -12.52 -11.65
N GLN A 60 -1.82 -12.86 -12.39
CA GLN A 60 -0.57 -12.09 -12.43
C GLN A 60 -0.81 -10.66 -12.93
N ARG A 61 -1.59 -10.48 -14.01
CA ARG A 61 -1.99 -9.17 -14.51
C ARG A 61 -2.73 -8.37 -13.44
N ARG A 62 -3.72 -8.99 -12.78
CA ARG A 62 -4.49 -8.31 -11.74
C ARG A 62 -3.62 -7.89 -10.55
N LEU A 63 -2.72 -8.75 -10.07
CA LEU A 63 -1.79 -8.42 -8.99
C LEU A 63 -0.85 -7.25 -9.38
N ASN A 64 -0.40 -7.21 -10.64
CA ASN A 64 0.40 -6.09 -11.15
C ASN A 64 -0.39 -4.79 -11.24
N GLU A 65 -1.64 -4.83 -11.72
CA GLU A 65 -2.55 -3.68 -11.79
C GLU A 65 -2.84 -3.08 -10.41
N LEU A 66 -2.95 -3.93 -9.40
CA LEU A 66 -3.15 -3.53 -8.00
C LEU A 66 -1.90 -2.94 -7.34
N GLY A 67 -0.79 -2.80 -8.07
CA GLY A 67 0.42 -2.16 -7.55
C GLY A 67 1.19 -3.00 -6.53
N LEU A 68 0.88 -4.29 -6.37
CA LEU A 68 1.65 -5.24 -5.54
C LEU A 68 2.95 -5.69 -6.21
N ASN A 69 3.66 -4.76 -6.83
CA ASN A 69 4.87 -5.04 -7.59
C ASN A 69 6.12 -4.42 -6.97
N CYS A 70 5.99 -3.35 -6.19
CA CYS A 70 7.13 -2.64 -5.61
C CYS A 70 8.33 -2.47 -6.52
N GLY A 71 8.08 -1.84 -7.68
CA GLY A 71 9.10 -1.63 -8.71
C GLY A 71 9.47 -2.90 -9.50
N ASN A 72 9.00 -4.08 -9.07
CA ASN A 72 9.25 -5.37 -9.69
C ASN A 72 7.94 -6.10 -10.04
N GLN A 73 7.47 -5.86 -11.27
CA GLN A 73 6.28 -6.52 -11.80
C GLN A 73 6.46 -8.03 -11.86
N LEU A 74 5.39 -8.76 -11.60
CA LEU A 74 5.34 -10.18 -11.94
C LEU A 74 5.43 -10.33 -13.45
N ASP A 75 6.26 -11.27 -13.90
CA ASP A 75 6.14 -11.79 -15.25
C ASP A 75 4.75 -12.42 -15.42
N VAL A 76 4.10 -12.13 -16.54
CA VAL A 76 2.79 -12.71 -16.90
C VAL A 76 3.05 -13.92 -17.78
N ASP A 77 3.70 -14.92 -17.20
CA ASP A 77 4.14 -16.16 -17.87
C ASP A 77 3.13 -17.30 -17.72
N GLY A 78 2.06 -17.08 -16.96
CA GLY A 78 1.06 -18.09 -16.67
C GLY A 78 1.56 -19.18 -15.74
N GLN A 79 2.65 -18.99 -15.01
CA GLN A 79 3.16 -19.94 -14.03
C GLN A 79 2.91 -19.46 -12.60
N PHE A 80 2.21 -20.26 -11.80
CA PHE A 80 2.00 -19.94 -10.40
C PHE A 80 3.23 -20.41 -9.63
N GLY A 81 4.35 -19.71 -9.85
CA GLY A 81 5.60 -19.93 -9.16
C GLY A 81 5.67 -19.20 -7.82
N THR A 82 6.85 -19.26 -7.19
CA THR A 82 7.11 -18.63 -5.89
C THR A 82 6.81 -17.13 -5.90
N ALA A 83 7.19 -16.41 -6.96
CA ALA A 83 6.93 -14.96 -7.06
C ALA A 83 5.43 -14.67 -7.02
N THR A 84 4.63 -15.36 -7.85
CA THR A 84 3.16 -15.24 -7.87
C THR A 84 2.58 -15.54 -6.48
N ARG A 85 3.02 -16.63 -5.84
CA ARG A 85 2.57 -17.00 -4.48
C ARG A 85 2.88 -15.92 -3.44
N MET A 86 4.08 -15.31 -3.48
CA MET A 86 4.43 -14.24 -2.55
C MET A 86 3.54 -13.01 -2.73
N ARG A 87 3.17 -12.66 -3.97
CA ARG A 87 2.20 -11.58 -4.22
C ARG A 87 0.79 -11.94 -3.75
N VAL A 88 0.37 -13.19 -3.87
CA VAL A 88 -0.91 -13.65 -3.30
C VAL A 88 -0.90 -13.53 -1.78
N TYR A 89 0.19 -13.92 -1.09
CA TYR A 89 0.31 -13.71 0.35
C TYR A 89 0.25 -12.23 0.73
N ALA A 90 0.98 -11.37 0.02
CA ALA A 90 0.93 -9.94 0.27
C ALA A 90 -0.48 -9.37 0.04
N PHE A 91 -1.15 -9.76 -1.05
CA PHE A 91 -2.53 -9.37 -1.34
C PHE A 91 -3.48 -9.79 -0.20
N GLN A 92 -3.39 -11.04 0.24
CA GLN A 92 -4.19 -11.56 1.35
C GLN A 92 -3.94 -10.77 2.63
N GLY A 93 -2.67 -10.53 2.98
CA GLY A 93 -2.31 -9.78 4.17
C GLY A 93 -2.81 -8.33 4.15
N ARG A 94 -2.66 -7.62 3.02
CA ARG A 94 -3.17 -6.24 2.85
C ARG A 94 -4.70 -6.15 2.93
N ASN A 95 -5.37 -7.23 2.55
CA ASN A 95 -6.83 -7.33 2.63
C ASN A 95 -7.34 -8.02 3.89
N ARG A 96 -6.46 -8.29 4.86
CA ARG A 96 -6.79 -8.96 6.13
C ARG A 96 -7.50 -10.31 5.93
N LEU A 97 -7.15 -10.98 4.85
CA LEU A 97 -7.56 -12.35 4.55
C LEU A 97 -6.54 -13.32 5.16
N ASP A 98 -6.96 -14.57 5.30
CA ASP A 98 -6.04 -15.63 5.69
C ASP A 98 -4.90 -15.75 4.67
N MET A 99 -3.67 -15.56 5.14
CA MET A 99 -2.45 -15.69 4.33
C MET A 99 -2.15 -17.17 4.09
N VAL A 100 -2.93 -17.83 3.24
CA VAL A 100 -2.75 -19.25 2.87
C VAL A 100 -2.00 -19.43 1.55
N GLY A 101 -1.95 -18.39 0.71
CA GLY A 101 -1.21 -18.38 -0.56
C GLY A 101 -1.93 -19.08 -1.70
N VAL A 102 -3.21 -19.41 -1.48
CA VAL A 102 -4.14 -20.03 -2.43
C VAL A 102 -5.19 -19.00 -2.83
N VAL A 103 -5.50 -18.95 -4.13
CA VAL A 103 -6.55 -18.10 -4.68
C VAL A 103 -7.86 -18.90 -4.75
N GLY A 104 -8.46 -19.10 -3.57
CA GLY A 104 -9.81 -19.62 -3.43
C GLY A 104 -10.88 -18.54 -3.65
N SER A 105 -12.15 -18.88 -3.38
CA SER A 105 -13.30 -18.01 -3.65
C SER A 105 -13.23 -16.64 -2.97
N VAL A 106 -12.80 -16.59 -1.70
CA VAL A 106 -12.68 -15.33 -0.94
C VAL A 106 -11.60 -14.42 -1.53
N THR A 107 -10.40 -14.95 -1.78
CA THR A 107 -9.30 -14.20 -2.41
C THR A 107 -9.71 -13.72 -3.81
N ARG A 108 -10.36 -14.57 -4.60
CA ARG A 108 -10.81 -14.25 -5.96
C ARG A 108 -11.87 -13.15 -5.97
N ALA A 109 -12.85 -13.21 -5.08
CA ALA A 109 -13.88 -12.18 -4.96
C ALA A 109 -13.24 -10.81 -4.69
N LYS A 110 -12.23 -10.76 -3.81
CA LYS A 110 -11.52 -9.52 -3.51
C LYS A 110 -10.66 -9.03 -4.66
N LEU A 111 -9.99 -9.93 -5.39
CA LEU A 111 -9.22 -9.57 -6.58
C LEU A 111 -10.12 -9.06 -7.72
N ALA A 112 -11.35 -9.59 -7.85
CA ALA A 112 -12.29 -9.22 -8.90
C ALA A 112 -12.99 -7.87 -8.65
N ASP A 113 -12.97 -7.38 -7.41
CA ASP A 113 -13.52 -6.08 -7.02
C ASP A 113 -12.83 -4.97 -7.81
N PRO A 114 -13.55 -4.24 -8.69
CA PRO A 114 -12.96 -3.21 -9.53
C PRO A 114 -12.46 -2.00 -8.72
N ASP A 115 -13.02 -1.78 -7.53
CA ASP A 115 -12.67 -0.67 -6.63
C ASP A 115 -11.56 -1.07 -5.64
N GLU A 116 -11.00 -2.28 -5.80
CA GLU A 116 -9.83 -2.72 -5.06
C GLU A 116 -8.63 -1.81 -5.36
N GLY A 117 -8.37 -0.90 -4.43
CA GLY A 117 -7.28 0.05 -4.49
C GLY A 117 -6.26 -0.21 -3.39
N LEU A 118 -5.21 -0.98 -3.70
CA LEU A 118 -4.05 -1.08 -2.80
C LEU A 118 -3.08 0.05 -3.10
N ALA A 119 -3.01 1.04 -2.21
CA ALA A 119 -1.96 2.05 -2.24
C ALA A 119 -0.70 1.49 -1.55
N VAL A 120 0.12 0.73 -2.30
CA VAL A 120 1.44 0.30 -1.81
C VAL A 120 2.50 1.27 -2.35
N ALA A 121 3.03 2.12 -1.46
CA ALA A 121 4.15 3.01 -1.79
C ALA A 121 5.45 2.23 -1.61
N CYS A 122 6.17 1.97 -2.70
CA CYS A 122 7.14 0.89 -2.67
C CYS A 122 8.63 1.21 -2.65
N ASP A 123 9.19 2.32 -3.14
CA ASP A 123 10.68 2.37 -3.19
C ASP A 123 11.37 3.74 -3.10
N ALA A 124 10.73 4.87 -3.42
CA ALA A 124 11.44 6.15 -3.33
C ALA A 124 11.69 6.60 -1.87
N THR A 125 11.04 5.97 -0.88
CA THR A 125 11.04 6.44 0.51
C THR A 125 11.39 5.42 1.57
N VAL A 126 11.56 4.12 1.29
CA VAL A 126 11.77 3.15 2.39
C VAL A 126 13.09 3.43 3.13
N GLU A 127 14.20 3.60 2.41
CA GLU A 127 15.47 3.98 3.04
C GLU A 127 15.38 5.34 3.75
N SER A 128 14.71 6.34 3.16
CA SER A 128 14.58 7.66 3.80
C SER A 128 13.68 7.62 5.03
N GLN A 129 12.63 6.80 5.03
CA GLN A 129 11.76 6.54 6.18
C GLN A 129 12.55 5.86 7.30
N ILE A 130 13.39 4.85 6.98
CA ILE A 130 14.29 4.24 7.97
C ILE A 130 15.20 5.31 8.59
N ARG A 131 15.82 6.16 7.77
CA ARG A 131 16.70 7.24 8.25
C ARG A 131 15.97 8.34 9.03
N ALA A 132 14.66 8.50 8.82
CA ALA A 132 13.83 9.45 9.57
C ALA A 132 13.43 8.89 10.95
N VAL A 133 13.24 7.57 11.06
CA VAL A 133 12.81 6.92 12.31
C VAL A 133 13.99 6.52 13.19
N PHE A 134 15.05 5.95 12.60
CA PHE A 134 16.22 5.50 13.36
C PHE A 134 17.21 6.65 13.58
N PRO A 135 17.79 6.81 14.79
CA PRO A 135 18.84 7.78 15.05
C PRO A 135 20.02 7.63 14.07
N ALA A 136 20.61 8.76 13.66
CA ALA A 136 21.68 8.79 12.66
C ALA A 136 22.86 7.85 12.97
N ALA A 137 23.18 7.67 14.26
CA ALA A 137 24.25 6.77 14.73
C ALA A 137 24.02 5.30 14.36
N ILE A 138 22.77 4.87 14.16
CA ILE A 138 22.41 3.48 13.89
C ILE A 138 21.63 3.28 12.58
N ALA A 139 21.21 4.37 11.93
CA ALA A 139 20.39 4.34 10.71
C ALA A 139 21.05 3.54 9.57
N ASN A 140 22.38 3.64 9.39
CA ASN A 140 23.08 2.85 8.37
C ASN A 140 22.99 1.34 8.63
N LYS A 141 23.05 0.91 9.90
CA LYS A 141 22.86 -0.50 10.25
C LYS A 141 21.40 -0.92 10.06
N ALA A 142 20.43 -0.09 10.42
CA ALA A 142 19.01 -0.35 10.19
C ALA A 142 18.69 -0.56 8.70
N VAL A 143 19.22 0.31 7.83
CA VAL A 143 19.07 0.18 6.36
C VAL A 143 19.69 -1.12 5.87
N ARG A 144 20.87 -1.50 6.37
CA ARG A 144 21.53 -2.75 5.99
C ARG A 144 20.75 -3.98 6.42
N VAL A 145 20.22 -3.99 7.64
CA VAL A 145 19.32 -5.06 8.12
C VAL A 145 18.10 -5.14 7.19
N ALA A 146 17.38 -4.05 6.97
CA ALA A 146 16.21 -4.04 6.08
C ALA A 146 16.52 -4.52 4.64
N ARG A 147 17.69 -4.15 4.09
CA ARG A 147 18.17 -4.66 2.79
C ARG A 147 18.40 -6.17 2.80
N CYS A 148 18.92 -6.72 3.89
CA CYS A 148 19.08 -8.17 4.00
C CYS A 148 17.75 -8.90 4.18
N GLU A 149 16.89 -8.38 5.04
CA GLU A 149 15.63 -9.03 5.41
C GLU A 149 14.67 -9.10 4.22
N SER A 150 14.55 -8.00 3.47
CA SER A 150 13.51 -7.88 2.43
C SER A 150 14.00 -7.29 1.12
N GLY A 151 15.26 -6.85 1.04
CA GLY A 151 15.70 -6.00 -0.08
C GLY A 151 15.06 -4.62 -0.06
N LEU A 152 14.63 -4.12 1.12
CA LEU A 152 13.79 -2.92 1.30
C LEU A 152 12.36 -3.04 0.78
N ASN A 153 11.89 -4.25 0.48
CA ASN A 153 10.54 -4.46 -0.04
C ASN A 153 9.49 -4.49 1.09
N PRO A 154 8.55 -3.52 1.16
CA PRO A 154 7.55 -3.45 2.23
C PRO A 154 6.51 -4.57 2.17
N ILE A 155 6.34 -5.23 1.01
CA ILE A 155 5.41 -6.34 0.85
C ILE A 155 6.10 -7.70 0.81
N ALA A 156 7.36 -7.77 1.25
CA ALA A 156 8.09 -9.03 1.34
C ALA A 156 7.39 -10.01 2.31
N VAL A 157 7.28 -11.27 1.89
CA VAL A 157 6.79 -12.36 2.71
C VAL A 157 7.79 -13.49 2.65
N GLY A 158 8.47 -13.79 3.76
CA GLY A 158 9.28 -14.97 3.97
C GLY A 158 8.44 -16.12 4.50
N LEU A 159 8.69 -17.36 4.04
CA LEU A 159 8.01 -18.54 4.54
C LEU A 159 8.94 -19.35 5.44
N ASN A 160 8.44 -19.75 6.62
CA ASN A 160 9.17 -20.62 7.53
C ASN A 160 8.62 -22.06 7.49
N THR A 161 9.49 -23.02 7.79
CA THR A 161 9.14 -24.45 7.82
C THR A 161 8.11 -24.80 8.90
N ASN A 162 8.01 -23.98 9.95
CA ASN A 162 7.01 -24.12 11.02
C ASN A 162 5.63 -23.51 10.67
N GLY A 163 5.45 -23.02 9.43
CA GLY A 163 4.20 -22.42 8.95
C GLY A 163 4.02 -20.94 9.25
N THR A 164 4.89 -20.35 10.10
CA THR A 164 4.93 -18.89 10.29
C THR A 164 5.46 -18.19 9.04
N LYS A 165 5.23 -16.89 8.97
CA LYS A 165 5.70 -16.04 7.88
C LYS A 165 6.44 -14.85 8.46
N ASP A 166 7.39 -14.33 7.72
CA ASP A 166 8.10 -13.11 8.04
C ASP A 166 7.63 -12.00 7.10
N VAL A 167 7.20 -10.87 7.66
CA VAL A 167 6.39 -9.89 6.93
C VAL A 167 7.05 -8.51 6.89
N GLY A 168 7.12 -7.95 5.69
CA GLY A 168 7.52 -6.59 5.40
C GLY A 168 9.01 -6.29 5.54
N VAL A 169 9.33 -4.99 5.66
CA VAL A 169 10.68 -4.44 5.52
C VAL A 169 11.70 -5.10 6.45
N PHE A 170 11.34 -5.31 7.72
CA PHE A 170 12.17 -5.95 8.74
C PHE A 170 11.75 -7.39 9.08
N GLN A 171 10.94 -8.02 8.23
CA GLN A 171 10.60 -9.44 8.31
C GLN A 171 10.04 -9.85 9.70
N PHE A 172 8.99 -9.16 10.15
CA PHE A 172 8.31 -9.48 11.42
C PHE A 172 7.59 -10.83 11.35
N ASN A 173 7.85 -11.71 12.32
CA ASN A 173 7.35 -13.07 12.30
C ASN A 173 5.92 -13.16 12.84
N THR A 174 5.02 -13.82 12.09
CA THR A 174 3.60 -14.02 12.44
C THR A 174 3.38 -14.96 13.64
N GLY A 175 4.41 -15.58 14.18
CA GLY A 175 4.35 -16.45 15.37
C GLY A 175 4.95 -15.84 16.64
N GLY A 176 5.31 -14.55 16.63
CA GLY A 176 5.89 -13.91 17.82
C GLY A 176 6.01 -12.39 17.71
N THR A 177 7.10 -11.91 17.08
CA THR A 177 7.47 -10.48 17.12
C THR A 177 6.40 -9.58 16.52
N LEU A 178 5.65 -10.05 15.52
CA LEU A 178 4.55 -9.29 14.93
C LEU A 178 3.45 -9.00 15.97
N GLN A 179 3.09 -9.99 16.79
CA GLN A 179 2.04 -9.84 17.80
C GLN A 179 2.41 -8.83 18.88
N GLU A 180 3.69 -8.79 19.25
CA GLU A 180 4.18 -7.94 20.34
C GLU A 180 4.37 -6.48 19.92
N TYR A 181 4.86 -6.20 18.71
CA TYR A 181 5.31 -4.85 18.32
C TYR A 181 4.43 -4.14 17.29
N LEU A 182 3.66 -4.85 16.45
CA LEU A 182 2.80 -4.15 15.48
C LEU A 182 1.50 -3.67 16.15
N PRO A 183 1.02 -2.45 15.84
CA PRO A 183 -0.26 -1.97 16.33
C PRO A 183 -1.42 -2.74 15.68
N GLY A 184 -2.56 -2.80 16.38
CA GLY A 184 -3.79 -3.40 15.87
C GLY A 184 -4.49 -4.29 16.89
N SER A 185 -5.81 -4.47 16.74
CA SER A 185 -6.63 -5.27 17.66
C SER A 185 -6.61 -6.77 17.37
N ASP A 186 -6.26 -7.15 16.15
CA ASP A 186 -6.27 -8.54 15.70
C ASP A 186 -5.07 -8.85 14.77
N ALA A 187 -4.90 -10.14 14.45
CA ALA A 187 -3.79 -10.61 13.64
C ALA A 187 -3.82 -10.08 12.21
N GLY A 188 -5.01 -9.96 11.60
CA GLY A 188 -5.17 -9.48 10.23
C GLY A 188 -4.77 -8.01 10.11
N GLU A 189 -5.20 -7.17 11.05
CA GLU A 189 -4.76 -5.78 11.12
C GLU A 189 -3.25 -5.67 11.34
N LYS A 190 -2.68 -6.43 12.27
CA LYS A 190 -1.22 -6.39 12.51
C LYS A 190 -0.41 -6.82 11.28
N ILE A 191 -0.90 -7.79 10.51
CA ILE A 191 -0.29 -8.22 9.24
C ILE A 191 -0.38 -7.12 8.18
N ASP A 192 -1.55 -6.51 8.00
CA ASP A 192 -1.75 -5.38 7.08
C ASP A 192 -0.80 -4.22 7.41
N ARG A 193 -0.67 -3.90 8.71
CA ARG A 193 0.29 -2.92 9.25
C ARG A 193 1.74 -3.35 9.00
N ALA A 194 2.08 -4.61 9.20
CA ALA A 194 3.42 -5.11 8.90
C ALA A 194 3.79 -4.98 7.40
N LEU A 195 2.82 -4.98 6.49
CA LEU A 195 3.02 -4.77 5.06
C LEU A 195 3.04 -3.27 4.66
N SER A 196 2.87 -2.36 5.61
CA SER A 196 3.14 -0.92 5.48
C SER A 196 4.57 -0.62 5.89
N SER A 197 5.38 0.02 5.03
CA SER A 197 6.75 0.38 5.41
C SER A 197 6.78 1.24 6.67
N ALA A 198 5.86 2.21 6.81
CA ALA A 198 5.83 3.11 7.95
C ALA A 198 5.63 2.37 9.28
N ASP A 199 4.58 1.56 9.38
CA ASP A 199 4.26 0.83 10.61
C ASP A 199 5.33 -0.25 10.91
N ASN A 200 5.84 -0.93 9.87
CA ASN A 200 6.92 -1.91 10.02
C ASN A 200 8.23 -1.28 10.51
N ILE A 201 8.65 -0.13 9.97
CA ILE A 201 9.85 0.58 10.37
C ILE A 201 9.75 1.10 11.80
N HIS A 202 8.59 1.64 12.19
CA HIS A 202 8.35 2.09 13.56
C HIS A 202 8.42 0.92 14.55
N ALA A 203 7.74 -0.19 14.25
CA ALA A 203 7.81 -1.39 15.08
C ALA A 203 9.24 -1.95 15.18
N ALA A 204 10.02 -1.90 14.10
CA ALA A 204 11.42 -2.33 14.11
C ALA A 204 12.27 -1.47 15.04
N TYR A 205 12.03 -0.15 15.06
CA TYR A 205 12.72 0.74 15.98
C TYR A 205 12.34 0.48 17.44
N ASP A 206 11.07 0.20 17.74
CA ASP A 206 10.63 -0.16 19.09
C ASP A 206 11.22 -1.50 19.56
N LEU A 207 11.27 -2.51 18.67
CA LEU A 207 11.93 -3.78 18.95
C LEU A 207 13.44 -3.59 19.19
N TYR A 208 14.11 -2.76 18.39
CA TYR A 208 15.51 -2.39 18.62
C TYR A 208 15.70 -1.71 19.98
N ARG A 209 14.83 -0.79 20.38
CA ARG A 209 14.93 -0.13 21.69
C ARG A 209 14.75 -1.09 22.85
N ALA A 210 13.96 -2.15 22.67
CA ALA A 210 13.71 -3.16 23.69
C ALA A 210 14.82 -4.22 23.78
N ARG A 211 15.37 -4.65 22.64
CA ARG A 211 16.21 -5.87 22.56
C ARG A 211 17.54 -5.68 21.83
N GLY A 212 17.84 -4.48 21.37
CA GLY A 212 18.98 -4.22 20.50
C GLY A 212 18.84 -4.93 19.16
N TRP A 213 19.98 -5.33 18.57
CA TRP A 213 20.02 -6.00 17.27
C TRP A 213 19.78 -7.50 17.32
N GLN A 214 19.71 -8.09 18.52
CA GLN A 214 19.58 -9.53 18.74
C GLN A 214 18.52 -10.23 17.87
N PRO A 215 17.33 -9.65 17.64
CA PRO A 215 16.32 -10.28 16.78
C PRO A 215 16.74 -10.50 15.32
N TRP A 216 17.75 -9.76 14.83
CA TRP A 216 18.27 -9.86 13.46
C TRP A 216 19.72 -10.37 13.41
N ASP A 217 20.23 -10.95 14.50
CA ASP A 217 21.62 -11.40 14.57
C ASP A 217 21.91 -12.61 13.66
N SER A 218 20.90 -13.46 13.38
CA SER A 218 21.04 -14.60 12.46
C SER A 218 21.30 -14.21 11.01
N SER A 219 21.06 -12.95 10.66
CA SER A 219 21.32 -12.39 9.33
C SER A 219 22.82 -12.05 9.21
N ALA A 220 23.67 -13.08 9.26
CA ALA A 220 25.14 -12.99 9.38
C ALA A 220 25.80 -12.10 8.32
N ASN A 221 25.19 -11.97 7.14
CA ASN A 221 25.66 -11.12 6.04
C ASN A 221 25.39 -9.61 6.25
N CYS A 222 24.78 -9.23 7.38
CA CYS A 222 24.27 -7.89 7.65
C CYS A 222 25.02 -7.19 8.79
N HIS A 223 26.14 -7.74 9.25
CA HIS A 223 26.90 -7.22 10.40
C HIS A 223 28.24 -6.56 10.06
N GLY A 224 28.60 -6.49 8.77
CA GLY A 224 29.80 -5.78 8.29
C GLY A 224 29.74 -4.26 8.49
#